data_AF-A0A4R6IP94-F1
#
_entry.id   AF-A0A4R6IP94-F1
#
_cell.length_a   1.000
_cell.length_b   1.000
_cell.length_c   1.000
_cell.angle_alpha   90.00
_cell.angle_beta   90.00
_cell.angle_gamma   90.00
#
_symmetry.space_group_name_H-M   'P 1'
#
loop_
_entity.id
_entity.type
_entity.pdbx_description
1 polymer ?
#
loop_
_entity_poly.entity_id
_entity_poly.type
_entity_poly.pdbx_seq_one_letter_code
_entity_poly.pdbx_strand_id
1 'polypeptide(L)'
;MVRLSSSKKPKTLQIFIFIVLAVLFVFSACEKDDTSNSEEDQTLTCGSSLPSRYQCISAAGKSTITSYNIPELIGCWDNDGNDFCIEYKSDGTGIITSKPSTFVTASTATFKWGAMVDSKGKLLLSNVGTIYIAHQATQGSFDPQLALLSFKQSTKQFYGYNMSAIAKCATVSGGGTGTTGTGNIIFWINSDLGCGNITVSVSGKSATINKSFSASPACGADGGANFTLPVGNYSYTAECSGKKWTSTFSITQGVCFKMQLSK
;
A
#
# COMPACT_ATOMS: atom_id res chain seq x y z
N MET A 1 57.07 -10.55 82.54
CA MET A 1 57.57 -10.18 81.21
C MET A 1 58.13 -11.44 80.56
N VAL A 2 57.50 -11.95 79.51
CA VAL A 2 58.04 -12.79 78.40
C VAL A 2 56.83 -13.27 77.58
N ARG A 3 56.76 -12.80 76.33
CA ARG A 3 55.93 -13.31 75.24
C ARG A 3 56.49 -14.65 74.76
N LEU A 4 55.66 -15.54 74.21
CA LEU A 4 55.90 -16.47 73.08
C LEU A 4 54.54 -17.12 72.76
N SER A 5 53.80 -16.68 71.74
CA SER A 5 53.89 -16.96 70.29
C SER A 5 53.01 -18.12 69.81
N SER A 6 51.99 -17.71 69.05
CA SER A 6 51.12 -18.39 68.09
C SER A 6 51.70 -19.60 67.33
N SER A 7 50.87 -20.64 67.14
CA SER A 7 50.80 -21.37 65.86
C SER A 7 49.36 -21.84 65.62
N LYS A 8 48.72 -21.23 64.61
CA LYS A 8 47.34 -21.47 64.19
C LYS A 8 47.40 -22.36 62.94
N LYS A 9 46.96 -23.62 63.02
CA LYS A 9 46.72 -24.46 61.83
C LYS A 9 45.39 -24.03 61.17
N PRO A 10 45.38 -23.60 59.89
CA PRO A 10 44.12 -23.33 59.19
C PRO A 10 43.51 -24.62 58.63
N LYS A 11 42.19 -24.72 58.83
CA LYS A 11 41.28 -25.79 58.42
C LYS A 11 40.92 -25.68 56.94
N THR A 12 41.87 -25.91 56.04
CA THR A 12 41.64 -25.83 54.57
C THR A 12 41.51 -27.18 53.87
N LEU A 13 41.48 -28.31 54.60
CA LEU A 13 41.43 -29.64 53.98
C LEU A 13 40.10 -30.38 54.11
N GLN A 14 39.13 -29.88 54.90
CA GLN A 14 37.83 -30.54 55.07
C GLN A 14 36.68 -29.95 54.25
N ILE A 15 36.87 -28.79 53.61
CA ILE A 15 35.83 -28.14 52.77
C ILE A 15 35.94 -28.57 51.29
N PHE A 16 37.12 -29.01 50.83
CA PHE A 16 37.30 -29.42 49.44
C PHE A 16 36.66 -30.76 49.08
N ILE A 17 36.45 -31.67 50.05
CA ILE A 17 35.89 -33.00 49.76
C ILE A 17 34.35 -32.97 49.61
N PHE A 18 33.66 -32.01 50.24
CA PHE A 18 32.20 -31.88 50.10
C PHE A 18 31.77 -31.14 48.82
N ILE A 19 32.62 -30.28 48.25
CA ILE A 19 32.29 -29.56 47.02
C ILE A 19 32.54 -30.44 45.78
N VAL A 20 33.48 -31.38 45.82
CA VAL A 20 33.75 -32.26 44.67
C VAL A 20 32.71 -33.38 44.53
N LEU A 21 32.07 -33.84 45.62
CA LEU A 21 31.05 -34.89 45.54
C LEU A 21 29.64 -34.37 45.16
N ALA A 22 29.36 -33.08 45.35
CA ALA A 22 28.08 -32.47 44.96
C ALA A 22 28.02 -32.06 43.47
N VAL A 23 29.16 -32.05 42.77
CA VAL A 23 29.24 -31.72 41.34
C VAL A 23 29.07 -32.94 40.43
N LEU A 24 29.11 -34.16 40.97
CA LEU A 24 29.00 -35.41 40.19
C LEU A 24 27.60 -36.06 40.17
N PHE A 25 26.58 -35.44 40.79
CA PHE A 25 25.21 -35.98 40.85
C PHE A 25 24.13 -35.05 40.27
N VAL A 26 24.47 -34.20 39.29
CA VAL A 26 23.50 -33.40 38.51
C VAL A 26 23.61 -33.62 37.00
N PHE A 27 24.30 -34.68 36.56
CA PHE A 27 24.31 -35.10 35.16
C PHE A 27 23.69 -36.48 35.00
N SER A 28 22.38 -36.59 35.23
CA SER A 28 21.61 -37.65 34.59
C SER A 28 20.12 -37.28 34.48
N ALA A 29 19.65 -37.33 33.24
CA ALA A 29 18.24 -37.45 32.83
C ALA A 29 17.31 -36.26 33.06
N CYS A 30 17.53 -35.20 32.29
CA CYS A 30 16.46 -34.64 31.47
C CYS A 30 16.98 -34.60 30.04
N GLU A 31 16.88 -35.73 29.35
CA GLU A 31 16.93 -35.76 27.90
C GLU A 31 15.65 -35.09 27.44
N LYS A 32 15.75 -33.77 27.28
CA LYS A 32 14.76 -33.00 26.56
C LYS A 32 14.87 -33.53 25.13
N ASP A 33 13.84 -34.18 24.64
CA ASP A 33 13.64 -34.33 23.20
C ASP A 33 13.57 -32.91 22.65
N ASP A 34 14.73 -32.33 22.35
CA ASP A 34 14.88 -31.27 21.38
C ASP A 34 14.60 -31.94 20.04
N THR A 35 13.32 -32.19 19.78
CA THR A 35 12.81 -32.10 18.43
C THR A 35 12.98 -30.64 18.04
N SER A 36 14.23 -30.26 17.75
CA SER A 36 14.48 -29.22 16.80
C SER A 36 13.78 -29.72 15.54
N ASN A 37 12.55 -29.26 15.35
CA ASN A 37 12.15 -28.87 14.03
C ASN A 37 13.21 -27.84 13.63
N SER A 38 14.33 -28.34 13.08
CA SER A 38 15.00 -27.64 12.01
C SER A 38 13.92 -27.48 10.96
N GLU A 39 13.12 -26.42 11.12
CA GLU A 39 12.70 -25.66 9.97
C GLU A 39 14.02 -25.39 9.25
N GLU A 40 14.37 -26.27 8.31
CA GLU A 40 15.37 -25.93 7.31
C GLU A 40 14.92 -24.56 6.84
N ASP A 41 15.72 -23.54 7.13
CA ASP A 41 15.56 -22.21 6.56
C ASP A 41 15.63 -22.43 5.05
N GLN A 42 14.47 -22.69 4.45
CA GLN A 42 14.36 -22.96 3.04
C GLN A 42 14.82 -21.69 2.37
N THR A 43 16.05 -21.73 1.88
CA THR A 43 16.65 -20.61 1.20
C THR A 43 15.94 -20.54 -0.15
N LEU A 44 14.88 -19.73 -0.19
CA LEU A 44 14.22 -19.41 -1.44
C LEU A 44 15.27 -18.76 -2.35
N THR A 45 15.31 -19.17 -3.62
CA THR A 45 16.20 -18.58 -4.63
C THR A 45 15.39 -18.07 -5.81
N CYS A 46 15.87 -16.99 -6.43
CA CYS A 46 15.25 -16.50 -7.65
C CYS A 46 15.48 -17.48 -8.79
N GLY A 47 14.40 -17.98 -9.39
CA GLY A 47 14.45 -18.96 -10.48
C GLY A 47 13.73 -20.28 -10.18
N SER A 48 13.36 -20.55 -8.92
CA SER A 48 12.46 -21.65 -8.54
C SER A 48 10.98 -21.22 -8.54
N SER A 49 10.06 -22.18 -8.43
CA SER A 49 8.65 -21.88 -8.13
C SER A 49 8.55 -21.26 -6.74
N LEU A 50 8.41 -19.94 -6.69
CA LEU A 50 8.18 -19.21 -5.45
C LEU A 50 6.75 -19.46 -4.95
N PRO A 51 6.51 -19.50 -3.62
CA PRO A 51 5.14 -19.46 -3.09
C PRO A 51 4.42 -18.18 -3.56
N SER A 52 3.08 -18.22 -3.65
CA SER A 52 2.24 -17.18 -4.26
C SER A 52 2.34 -15.76 -3.68
N ARG A 53 3.04 -15.58 -2.56
CA ARG A 53 3.27 -14.28 -1.91
C ARG A 53 4.68 -13.72 -2.11
N TYR A 54 5.56 -14.48 -2.76
CA TYR A 54 6.97 -14.13 -2.95
C TYR A 54 7.26 -13.79 -4.40
N GLN A 55 8.04 -12.74 -4.59
CA GLN A 55 8.42 -12.22 -5.91
C GLN A 55 9.91 -12.01 -5.98
N CYS A 56 10.46 -12.19 -7.19
CA CYS A 56 11.82 -11.79 -7.51
C CYS A 56 11.82 -10.45 -8.21
N ILE A 57 12.58 -9.52 -7.67
CA ILE A 57 12.70 -8.19 -8.25
C ILE A 57 14.11 -7.98 -8.70
N SER A 58 14.26 -7.81 -10.01
CA SER A 58 15.52 -7.45 -10.63
C SER A 58 15.64 -5.93 -10.70
N ALA A 59 16.56 -5.38 -9.91
CA ALA A 59 16.99 -3.99 -10.00
C ALA A 59 18.45 -3.98 -10.43
N ALA A 60 18.77 -3.36 -11.57
CA ALA A 60 20.13 -3.33 -12.13
C ALA A 60 20.79 -4.73 -12.25
N GLY A 61 20.00 -5.75 -12.60
CA GLY A 61 20.47 -7.13 -12.79
C GLY A 61 20.59 -7.98 -11.52
N LYS A 62 20.36 -7.42 -10.32
CA LYS A 62 20.35 -8.18 -9.08
C LYS A 62 18.92 -8.50 -8.66
N SER A 63 18.63 -9.79 -8.49
CA SER A 63 17.32 -10.29 -8.07
C SER A 63 17.29 -10.58 -6.57
N THR A 64 16.29 -10.05 -5.87
CA THR A 64 16.04 -10.35 -4.45
C THR A 64 14.62 -10.88 -4.27
N ILE A 65 14.46 -11.83 -3.34
CA ILE A 65 13.16 -12.39 -2.96
C ILE A 65 12.54 -11.53 -1.89
N THR A 66 11.26 -11.22 -2.05
CA THR A 66 10.53 -10.53 -1.00
C THR A 66 9.04 -10.83 -1.10
N SER A 67 8.31 -10.55 -0.03
CA SER A 67 6.87 -10.79 0.06
C SER A 67 6.08 -9.53 0.36
N TYR A 68 4.85 -9.49 -0.13
CA TYR A 68 3.99 -8.32 0.02
C TYR A 68 2.64 -8.70 0.62
N ASN A 69 2.15 -7.78 1.44
CA ASN A 69 0.75 -7.70 1.79
C ASN A 69 0.23 -6.33 1.37
N ILE A 70 0.14 -6.13 0.06
CA ILE A 70 -0.45 -4.94 -0.54
C ILE A 70 -1.85 -5.34 -0.99
N PRO A 71 -2.92 -4.67 -0.53
CA PRO A 71 -4.26 -4.94 -1.00
C PRO A 71 -4.32 -4.77 -2.52
N GLU A 72 -5.17 -5.56 -3.18
CA GLU A 72 -5.46 -5.38 -4.60
C GLU A 72 -5.76 -3.91 -4.88
N LEU A 73 -4.99 -3.30 -5.78
CA LEU A 73 -5.05 -1.88 -6.05
C LEU A 73 -5.27 -1.64 -7.53
N ILE A 74 -6.24 -0.80 -7.83
CA ILE A 74 -6.69 -0.53 -9.19
C ILE A 74 -6.61 0.97 -9.42
N GLY A 75 -5.89 1.39 -10.45
CA GLY A 75 -5.68 2.79 -10.77
C GLY A 75 -5.71 3.05 -12.27
N CYS A 76 -6.35 4.16 -12.66
CA CYS A 76 -6.33 4.66 -14.03
C CYS A 76 -5.41 5.88 -14.09
N TRP A 77 -4.65 5.96 -15.17
CA TRP A 77 -4.06 7.19 -15.64
C TRP A 77 -4.86 7.66 -16.86
N ASP A 78 -5.30 8.92 -16.80
CA ASP A 78 -6.07 9.60 -17.83
C ASP A 78 -5.30 10.87 -18.21
N ASN A 79 -4.79 10.90 -19.44
CA ASN A 79 -4.07 12.05 -19.96
C ASN A 79 -4.21 12.06 -21.49
N ASP A 80 -5.20 12.82 -21.98
CA ASP A 80 -5.43 13.41 -23.32
C ASP A 80 -4.79 12.73 -24.56
N GLY A 81 -4.56 11.41 -24.54
CA GLY A 81 -3.91 10.70 -25.64
C GLY A 81 -3.32 9.32 -25.32
N ASN A 82 -2.97 9.03 -24.07
CA ASN A 82 -2.37 7.74 -23.67
C ASN A 82 -2.98 7.21 -22.36
N ASP A 83 -4.28 6.94 -22.35
CA ASP A 83 -4.90 6.41 -21.13
C ASP A 83 -4.48 4.95 -20.94
N PHE A 84 -3.97 4.62 -19.77
CA PHE A 84 -3.82 3.23 -19.36
C PHE A 84 -4.45 3.00 -18.00
N CYS A 85 -5.01 1.82 -17.83
CA CYS A 85 -5.45 1.31 -16.55
C CYS A 85 -4.48 0.24 -16.06
N ILE A 86 -4.10 0.32 -14.79
CA ILE A 86 -3.30 -0.71 -14.13
C ILE A 86 -4.11 -1.34 -13.00
N GLU A 87 -4.15 -2.67 -13.02
CA GLU A 87 -4.64 -3.52 -11.95
C GLU A 87 -3.46 -4.27 -11.33
N TYR A 88 -3.18 -4.02 -10.05
CA TYR A 88 -2.18 -4.73 -9.26
C TYR A 88 -2.85 -5.78 -8.40
N LYS A 89 -2.43 -7.03 -8.54
CA LYS A 89 -2.91 -8.16 -7.75
C LYS A 89 -1.96 -8.48 -6.61
N SER A 90 -2.50 -8.98 -5.51
CA SER A 90 -1.74 -9.31 -4.29
C SER A 90 -0.75 -10.47 -4.47
N ASP A 91 -0.89 -11.26 -5.54
CA ASP A 91 0.09 -12.28 -5.95
C ASP A 91 1.31 -11.68 -6.67
N GLY A 92 1.35 -10.34 -6.77
CA GLY A 92 2.36 -9.54 -7.45
C GLY A 92 2.33 -9.68 -8.98
N THR A 93 1.23 -10.19 -9.54
CA THR A 93 0.94 -10.01 -10.95
C THR A 93 0.12 -8.75 -11.15
N GLY A 94 0.07 -8.28 -12.39
CA GLY A 94 -0.77 -7.15 -12.75
C GLY A 94 -1.17 -7.18 -14.21
N ILE A 95 -2.17 -6.39 -14.51
CA ILE A 95 -2.68 -6.19 -15.87
C ILE A 95 -2.62 -4.71 -16.16
N ILE A 96 -2.03 -4.35 -17.29
CA ILE A 96 -2.16 -3.02 -17.86
C ILE A 96 -3.04 -3.08 -19.09
N THR A 97 -4.01 -2.19 -19.17
CA THR A 97 -4.89 -2.04 -20.31
C THR A 97 -4.71 -0.64 -20.87
N SER A 98 -4.10 -0.52 -22.04
CA SER A 98 -4.06 0.74 -22.79
C SER A 98 -5.42 0.95 -23.47
N LYS A 99 -5.99 2.14 -23.34
CA LYS A 99 -7.16 2.52 -24.12
C LYS A 99 -6.74 2.75 -25.57
N PRO A 100 -7.64 2.49 -26.52
CA PRO A 100 -7.40 2.88 -27.89
C PRO A 100 -7.30 4.40 -27.98
N SER A 101 -6.32 4.89 -28.72
CA SER A 101 -6.24 6.29 -29.17
C SER A 101 -6.26 6.34 -30.69
N THR A 102 -6.19 7.54 -31.27
CA THR A 102 -6.06 7.70 -32.72
C THR A 102 -4.80 7.06 -33.30
N PHE A 103 -3.80 6.77 -32.45
CA PHE A 103 -2.49 6.24 -32.86
C PHE A 103 -2.17 4.86 -32.28
N VAL A 104 -2.89 4.40 -31.26
CA VAL A 104 -2.58 3.16 -30.54
C VAL A 104 -3.82 2.29 -30.48
N THR A 105 -3.71 1.04 -30.92
CA THR A 105 -4.78 0.05 -30.73
C THR A 105 -4.83 -0.34 -29.27
N ALA A 106 -6.05 -0.48 -28.74
CA ALA A 106 -6.25 -0.96 -27.38
C ALA A 106 -5.49 -2.27 -27.17
N SER A 107 -4.70 -2.35 -26.10
CA SER A 107 -3.92 -3.55 -25.79
C SER A 107 -3.96 -3.85 -24.31
N THR A 108 -3.90 -5.14 -23.99
CA THR A 108 -3.76 -5.61 -22.62
C THR A 108 -2.45 -6.37 -22.51
N ALA A 109 -1.63 -6.00 -21.53
CA ALA A 109 -0.41 -6.71 -21.19
C ALA A 109 -0.45 -7.17 -19.74
N THR A 110 0.06 -8.37 -19.48
CA THR A 110 0.30 -8.84 -18.12
C THR A 110 1.72 -8.49 -17.71
N PHE A 111 1.93 -8.26 -16.44
CA PHE A 111 3.25 -8.00 -15.87
C PHE A 111 3.36 -8.60 -14.48
N LYS A 112 4.59 -8.75 -14.01
CA LYS A 112 4.93 -8.99 -12.60
C LYS A 112 5.39 -7.68 -11.98
N TRP A 113 5.15 -7.49 -10.70
CA TRP A 113 5.55 -6.29 -10.00
C TRP A 113 5.90 -6.55 -8.53
N GLY A 114 6.71 -5.67 -7.98
CA GLY A 114 6.87 -5.59 -6.53
C GLY A 114 7.77 -4.44 -6.10
N ALA A 115 7.85 -4.20 -4.79
CA ALA A 115 8.76 -3.24 -4.18
C ALA A 115 10.25 -3.61 -4.25
N MET A 116 11.07 -2.67 -4.72
CA MET A 116 12.51 -2.82 -4.68
C MET A 116 13.02 -2.95 -3.24
N VAL A 117 13.96 -3.86 -3.04
CA VAL A 117 14.63 -4.11 -1.76
C VAL A 117 16.15 -4.05 -1.96
N ASP A 118 16.89 -3.77 -0.89
CA ASP A 118 18.35 -3.84 -0.89
C ASP A 118 18.87 -5.28 -0.90
N SER A 119 20.19 -5.45 -0.85
CA SER A 119 20.85 -6.76 -0.83
C SER A 119 20.55 -7.61 0.41
N LYS A 120 19.93 -7.03 1.43
CA LYS A 120 19.52 -7.69 2.68
C LYS A 120 18.01 -7.91 2.74
N GLY A 121 17.28 -7.61 1.66
CA GLY A 121 15.82 -7.74 1.60
C GLY A 121 15.06 -6.59 2.26
N LYS A 122 15.72 -5.49 2.65
CA LYS A 122 15.04 -4.33 3.24
C LYS A 122 14.44 -3.45 2.15
N LEU A 123 13.20 -2.98 2.33
CA LEU A 123 12.54 -2.07 1.40
C LEU A 123 13.38 -0.82 1.11
N LEU A 124 13.52 -0.50 -0.17
CA LEU A 124 14.06 0.78 -0.61
C LEU A 124 12.95 1.82 -0.53
N LEU A 125 13.18 2.84 0.31
CA LEU A 125 12.27 3.95 0.53
C LEU A 125 12.93 5.25 0.06
N SER A 126 12.14 6.16 -0.50
CA SER A 126 12.56 7.55 -0.69
C SER A 126 12.63 8.29 0.66
N ASN A 127 13.19 9.50 0.64
CA ASN A 127 13.20 10.42 1.77
C ASN A 127 11.79 10.82 2.26
N VAL A 128 10.75 10.60 1.45
CA VAL A 128 9.34 10.86 1.80
C VAL A 128 8.55 9.58 2.08
N GLY A 129 9.22 8.44 2.26
CA GLY A 129 8.61 7.16 2.61
C GLY A 129 7.84 6.50 1.47
N THR A 130 8.16 6.83 0.21
CA THR A 130 7.61 6.10 -0.95
C THR A 130 8.47 4.87 -1.24
N ILE A 131 7.80 3.75 -1.43
CA ILE A 131 8.36 2.48 -1.85
C ILE A 131 8.59 2.53 -3.36
N TYR A 132 9.80 2.21 -3.82
CA TYR A 132 10.05 2.06 -5.26
C TYR A 132 9.46 0.75 -5.75
N ILE A 133 8.69 0.78 -6.84
CA ILE A 133 8.10 -0.41 -7.44
C ILE A 133 8.85 -0.74 -8.73
N ALA A 134 9.12 -2.02 -8.95
CA ALA A 134 9.66 -2.55 -10.19
C ALA A 134 8.56 -3.33 -10.92
N HIS A 135 8.60 -3.27 -12.25
CA HIS A 135 7.71 -4.01 -13.13
C HIS A 135 8.53 -4.86 -14.09
N GLN A 136 8.02 -6.04 -14.41
CA GLN A 136 8.60 -6.94 -15.38
C GLN A 136 7.49 -7.42 -16.32
N ALA A 137 7.59 -7.09 -17.61
CA ALA A 137 6.70 -7.65 -18.61
C ALA A 137 6.79 -9.18 -18.61
N THR A 138 5.64 -9.86 -18.60
CA THR A 138 5.59 -11.32 -18.81
C THR A 138 5.67 -11.67 -20.30
N GLN A 139 5.24 -10.75 -21.17
CA GLN A 139 5.26 -10.85 -22.62
C GLN A 139 5.50 -9.47 -23.25
N GLY A 140 6.30 -9.41 -24.32
CA GLY A 140 6.58 -8.18 -25.06
C GLY A 140 7.53 -7.19 -24.36
N SER A 141 7.65 -5.99 -24.94
CA SER A 141 8.37 -4.87 -24.32
C SER A 141 7.42 -4.09 -23.41
N PHE A 142 7.89 -3.74 -22.22
CA PHE A 142 7.16 -2.85 -21.31
C PHE A 142 7.39 -1.40 -21.70
N ASP A 143 6.39 -0.54 -21.48
CA ASP A 143 6.60 0.90 -21.59
C ASP A 143 7.55 1.34 -20.45
N PRO A 144 8.72 1.94 -20.74
CA PRO A 144 9.67 2.36 -19.72
C PRO A 144 9.08 3.38 -18.73
N GLN A 145 8.02 4.09 -19.09
CA GLN A 145 7.35 5.06 -18.23
C GLN A 145 6.66 4.43 -17.02
N LEU A 146 6.12 3.22 -17.17
CA LEU A 146 5.49 2.48 -16.06
C LEU A 146 6.49 2.06 -14.98
N ALA A 147 7.75 1.85 -15.37
CA ALA A 147 8.82 1.44 -14.47
C ALA A 147 9.21 2.54 -13.45
N LEU A 148 8.70 3.76 -13.58
CA LEU A 148 9.00 4.89 -12.69
C LEU A 148 7.97 5.09 -11.57
N LEU A 149 6.94 4.26 -11.51
CA LEU A 149 5.91 4.34 -10.48
C LEU A 149 6.47 4.01 -9.08
N SER A 150 6.12 4.84 -8.10
CA SER A 150 6.44 4.64 -6.69
C SER A 150 5.17 4.53 -5.86
N PHE A 151 5.17 3.85 -4.72
CA PHE A 151 4.00 3.66 -3.86
C PHE A 151 4.19 4.30 -2.49
N LYS A 152 3.31 5.21 -2.07
CA LYS A 152 3.37 5.80 -0.72
C LYS A 152 2.53 5.00 0.24
N GLN A 153 3.20 4.38 1.21
CA GLN A 153 2.54 3.49 2.16
C GLN A 153 1.53 4.19 3.07
N SER A 154 1.74 5.47 3.39
CA SER A 154 0.87 6.24 4.28
C SER A 154 -0.47 6.63 3.66
N THR A 155 -0.49 6.93 2.36
CA THR A 155 -1.72 7.27 1.63
C THR A 155 -2.29 6.12 0.82
N LYS A 156 -1.56 5.01 0.70
CA LYS A 156 -1.91 3.84 -0.13
C LYS A 156 -2.09 4.23 -1.61
N GLN A 157 -1.27 5.16 -2.10
CA GLN A 157 -1.37 5.70 -3.47
C GLN A 157 -0.05 5.54 -4.23
N PHE A 158 -0.14 5.40 -5.55
CA PHE A 158 1.01 5.50 -6.44
C PHE A 158 1.34 6.97 -6.76
N TYR A 159 2.63 7.26 -6.90
CA TYR A 159 3.23 8.55 -7.19
C TYR A 159 4.17 8.40 -8.40
N GLY A 160 4.26 9.46 -9.19
CA GLY A 160 4.99 9.48 -10.47
C GLY A 160 4.06 9.89 -11.62
N TYR A 161 2.78 9.53 -11.53
CA TYR A 161 1.71 9.95 -12.42
C TYR A 161 0.49 10.39 -11.61
N ASN A 162 -0.36 11.25 -12.20
CA ASN A 162 -1.66 11.62 -11.63
C ASN A 162 -2.64 10.43 -11.76
N MET A 163 -2.38 9.36 -11.02
CA MET A 163 -3.21 8.17 -11.01
C MET A 163 -4.44 8.41 -10.14
N SER A 164 -5.62 8.14 -10.69
CA SER A 164 -6.89 8.13 -9.95
C SER A 164 -7.27 6.70 -9.63
N ALA A 165 -7.58 6.43 -8.36
CA ALA A 165 -8.09 5.12 -7.95
C ALA A 165 -9.45 4.87 -8.60
N ILE A 166 -9.66 3.66 -9.09
CA ILE A 166 -10.89 3.21 -9.76
C ILE A 166 -11.25 1.81 -9.28
N ALA A 167 -12.49 1.37 -9.51
CA ALA A 167 -12.96 0.07 -9.03
C ALA A 167 -12.52 -1.12 -9.90
N LYS A 168 -12.28 -0.92 -11.21
CA LYS A 168 -11.81 -1.95 -12.14
C LYS A 168 -11.32 -1.32 -13.44
N CYS A 169 -10.30 -1.90 -14.07
CA CYS A 169 -9.99 -1.55 -15.46
C CYS A 169 -11.18 -1.82 -16.36
N ALA A 170 -11.48 -0.86 -17.25
CA ALA A 170 -12.43 -1.11 -18.32
C ALA A 170 -11.88 -2.25 -19.19
N THR A 171 -12.64 -3.33 -19.32
CA THR A 171 -12.34 -4.38 -20.30
C THR A 171 -12.39 -3.76 -21.69
N VAL A 172 -11.39 -4.04 -22.52
CA VAL A 172 -11.34 -3.63 -23.93
C VAL A 172 -12.39 -4.41 -24.73
N SER A 173 -13.67 -4.11 -24.52
CA SER A 173 -14.72 -4.45 -25.47
C SER A 173 -14.66 -3.44 -26.60
N GLY A 174 -14.02 -3.81 -27.71
CA GLY A 174 -14.02 -3.02 -28.93
C GLY A 174 -15.46 -2.68 -29.32
N GLY A 175 -15.80 -1.39 -29.29
CA GLY A 175 -17.14 -0.91 -29.58
C GLY A 175 -17.48 0.27 -28.69
N GLY A 176 -17.22 1.48 -29.19
CA GLY A 176 -17.55 2.73 -28.52
C GLY A 176 -19.00 2.74 -28.05
N THR A 177 -19.19 2.68 -26.73
CA THR A 177 -20.44 3.03 -26.08
C THR A 177 -20.03 3.73 -24.80
N GLY A 178 -20.36 5.02 -24.68
CA GLY A 178 -20.06 5.80 -23.49
C GLY A 178 -20.49 5.03 -22.25
N THR A 179 -19.63 5.04 -21.23
CA THR A 179 -19.91 4.42 -19.93
C THR A 179 -21.27 4.90 -19.42
N THR A 180 -22.31 4.09 -19.61
CA THR A 180 -23.71 4.41 -19.25
C THR A 180 -23.98 4.27 -17.74
N GLY A 181 -22.92 4.11 -16.94
CA GLY A 181 -23.01 4.07 -15.49
C GLY A 181 -23.10 5.46 -14.88
N THR A 182 -23.75 5.54 -13.73
CA THR A 182 -23.67 6.70 -12.84
C THR A 182 -22.92 6.32 -11.56
N GLY A 183 -22.28 7.31 -10.94
CA GLY A 183 -21.78 7.22 -9.57
C GLY A 183 -22.32 8.38 -8.74
N ASN A 184 -22.10 8.30 -7.44
CA ASN A 184 -22.55 9.29 -6.49
C ASN A 184 -21.36 10.05 -5.91
N ILE A 185 -21.56 11.33 -5.63
CA ILE A 185 -20.61 12.15 -4.88
C ILE A 185 -21.34 12.90 -3.76
N ILE A 186 -20.70 12.95 -2.60
CA ILE A 186 -21.07 13.83 -1.50
C ILE A 186 -19.93 14.78 -1.17
N PHE A 187 -20.24 16.08 -1.14
CA PHE A 187 -19.38 17.10 -0.55
C PHE A 187 -19.84 17.37 0.87
N TRP A 188 -18.88 17.45 1.80
CA TRP A 188 -19.17 17.57 3.23
C TRP A 188 -18.09 18.36 3.97
N ILE A 189 -18.41 18.85 5.17
CA ILE A 189 -17.47 19.53 6.08
C ILE A 189 -17.45 18.80 7.42
N ASN A 190 -16.31 18.78 8.10
CA ASN A 190 -16.17 18.10 9.40
C ASN A 190 -16.44 19.02 10.60
N SER A 191 -16.51 20.32 10.38
CA SER A 191 -16.85 21.33 11.38
C SER A 191 -17.54 22.50 10.69
N ASP A 192 -18.21 23.35 11.47
CA ASP A 192 -18.66 24.63 10.94
C ASP A 192 -17.45 25.48 10.54
N LEU A 193 -17.52 26.09 9.35
CA LEU A 193 -16.48 26.95 8.79
C LEU A 193 -16.76 28.44 9.01
N GLY A 194 -17.85 28.78 9.70
CA GLY A 194 -18.20 30.15 10.07
C GLY A 194 -18.62 31.03 8.89
N CYS A 195 -19.00 30.43 7.76
CA CYS A 195 -19.36 31.14 6.52
C CYS A 195 -20.80 30.91 6.06
N GLY A 196 -21.59 30.20 6.88
CA GLY A 196 -22.95 29.77 6.55
C GLY A 196 -23.00 28.58 5.60
N ASN A 197 -24.12 28.43 4.91
CA ASN A 197 -24.34 27.38 3.93
C ASN A 197 -23.32 27.46 2.79
N ILE A 198 -22.80 26.31 2.34
CA ILE A 198 -21.85 26.22 1.23
C ILE A 198 -22.60 25.72 -0.01
N THR A 199 -22.60 26.50 -1.08
CA THR A 199 -23.15 26.08 -2.38
C THR A 199 -22.05 25.41 -3.19
N VAL A 200 -22.28 24.16 -3.59
CA VAL A 200 -21.42 23.39 -4.47
C VAL A 200 -22.05 23.33 -5.85
N SER A 201 -21.26 23.55 -6.90
CA SER A 201 -21.68 23.49 -8.29
C SER A 201 -20.81 22.51 -9.08
N VAL A 202 -21.45 21.58 -9.78
CA VAL A 202 -20.81 20.55 -10.62
C VAL A 202 -21.60 20.40 -11.91
N SER A 203 -20.95 20.59 -13.07
CA SER A 203 -21.58 20.38 -14.39
C SER A 203 -22.93 21.11 -14.54
N GLY A 204 -23.00 22.36 -14.07
CA GLY A 204 -24.21 23.18 -14.11
C GLY A 204 -25.32 22.82 -13.10
N LYS A 205 -25.13 21.78 -12.27
CA LYS A 205 -26.01 21.44 -11.14
C LYS A 205 -25.45 22.04 -9.87
N SER A 206 -26.33 22.39 -8.91
CA SER A 206 -25.90 22.89 -7.60
C SER A 206 -26.59 22.16 -6.45
N ALA A 207 -25.88 22.00 -5.33
CA ALA A 207 -26.40 21.46 -4.07
C ALA A 207 -25.72 22.16 -2.89
N THR A 208 -26.35 22.13 -1.71
CA THR A 208 -25.90 22.90 -0.54
C THR A 208 -25.47 22.01 0.61
N ILE A 209 -24.35 22.35 1.24
CA ILE A 209 -23.93 21.81 2.54
C ILE A 209 -24.49 22.73 3.62
N ASN A 210 -25.31 22.19 4.51
CA ASN A 210 -25.94 22.93 5.62
C ASN A 210 -25.75 22.27 7.00
N LYS A 211 -24.99 21.16 7.06
CA LYS A 211 -24.60 20.48 8.30
C LYS A 211 -23.13 20.06 8.24
N SER A 212 -22.49 20.03 9.40
CA SER A 212 -21.19 19.39 9.59
C SER A 212 -21.35 17.96 10.07
N PHE A 213 -20.35 17.11 9.76
CA PHE A 213 -20.35 15.71 10.14
C PHE A 213 -19.11 15.39 10.99
N SER A 214 -19.27 14.65 12.08
CA SER A 214 -18.14 14.23 12.92
C SER A 214 -17.24 13.17 12.24
N ALA A 215 -17.75 12.50 11.21
CA ALA A 215 -17.04 11.51 10.40
C ALA A 215 -17.52 11.54 8.95
N SER A 216 -16.80 10.87 8.05
CA SER A 216 -17.12 10.83 6.62
C SER A 216 -18.52 10.24 6.36
N PRO A 217 -19.50 11.02 5.87
CA PRO A 217 -20.87 10.57 5.67
C PRO A 217 -20.98 9.58 4.50
N ALA A 218 -22.08 8.82 4.44
CA ALA A 218 -22.46 8.07 3.24
C ALA A 218 -23.02 9.02 2.17
N CYS A 219 -22.96 8.62 0.89
CA CYS A 219 -23.67 9.36 -0.15
C CYS A 219 -25.18 9.33 0.10
N GLY A 220 -25.85 10.43 -0.20
CA GLY A 220 -27.26 10.66 0.12
C GLY A 220 -27.51 11.13 1.56
N ALA A 221 -26.47 11.27 2.40
CA ALA A 221 -26.66 11.78 3.75
C ALA A 221 -27.18 13.22 3.74
N ASP A 222 -28.19 13.46 4.57
CA ASP A 222 -28.82 14.77 4.72
C ASP A 222 -27.84 15.83 5.24
N GLY A 223 -27.81 16.96 4.54
CA GLY A 223 -27.01 18.12 4.87
C GLY A 223 -25.61 18.16 4.27
N GLY A 224 -25.21 17.12 3.52
CA GLY A 224 -24.16 17.20 2.52
C GLY A 224 -24.70 17.58 1.14
N ALA A 225 -23.84 18.11 0.28
CA ALA A 225 -24.18 18.38 -1.12
C ALA A 225 -23.98 17.12 -1.95
N ASN A 226 -25.09 16.50 -2.37
CA ASN A 226 -25.12 15.21 -3.05
C ASN A 226 -25.39 15.35 -4.54
N PHE A 227 -24.66 14.59 -5.37
CA PHE A 227 -24.90 14.52 -6.82
C PHE A 227 -24.84 13.08 -7.31
N THR A 228 -25.69 12.76 -8.28
CA THR A 228 -25.57 11.56 -9.12
C THR A 228 -25.18 12.02 -10.53
N LEU A 229 -24.04 11.54 -11.00
CA LEU A 229 -23.42 11.97 -12.25
C LEU A 229 -23.05 10.75 -13.09
N PRO A 230 -23.06 10.85 -14.42
CA PRO A 230 -22.44 9.86 -15.29
C PRO A 230 -20.98 9.61 -14.90
N VAL A 231 -20.46 8.43 -15.27
CA VAL A 231 -19.02 8.16 -15.18
C VAL A 231 -18.25 9.18 -16.02
N GLY A 232 -17.22 9.78 -15.44
CA GLY A 232 -16.40 10.80 -16.10
C GLY A 232 -15.63 11.68 -15.14
N ASN A 233 -14.87 12.61 -15.70
CA ASN A 233 -14.10 13.62 -14.96
C ASN A 233 -14.90 14.92 -14.86
N TYR A 234 -14.89 15.51 -13.68
CA TYR A 234 -15.64 16.73 -13.36
C TYR A 234 -14.75 17.72 -12.61
N SER A 235 -15.06 18.99 -12.79
CA SER A 235 -14.63 20.05 -11.88
C SER A 235 -15.79 20.46 -11.00
N TYR A 236 -15.49 20.90 -9.78
CA TYR A 236 -16.45 21.58 -8.93
C TYR A 236 -15.96 22.95 -8.53
N THR A 237 -16.91 23.83 -8.28
CA THR A 237 -16.74 25.04 -7.48
C THR A 237 -17.58 24.90 -6.23
N ALA A 238 -17.05 25.26 -5.07
CA ALA A 238 -17.84 25.42 -3.86
C ALA A 238 -17.57 26.79 -3.26
N GLU A 239 -18.60 27.45 -2.74
CA GLU A 239 -18.44 28.77 -2.15
C GLU A 239 -19.44 29.04 -1.02
N CYS A 240 -18.98 29.86 -0.08
CA CYS A 240 -19.76 30.48 0.98
C CYS A 240 -19.15 31.86 1.26
N SER A 241 -19.69 32.61 2.23
CA SER A 241 -19.22 33.97 2.54
C SER A 241 -17.70 33.99 2.83
N GLY A 242 -16.92 34.57 1.91
CA GLY A 242 -15.46 34.72 2.04
C GLY A 242 -14.61 33.46 1.82
N LYS A 243 -15.19 32.31 1.44
CA LYS A 243 -14.42 31.08 1.14
C LYS A 243 -14.86 30.45 -0.18
N LYS A 244 -13.88 30.01 -0.96
CA LYS A 244 -14.07 29.35 -2.25
C LYS A 244 -13.15 28.13 -2.41
N TRP A 245 -13.69 27.01 -2.89
CA TRP A 245 -12.96 25.79 -3.22
C TRP A 245 -13.14 25.46 -4.69
N THR A 246 -12.08 24.96 -5.32
CA THR A 246 -12.12 24.46 -6.69
C THR A 246 -11.17 23.28 -6.80
N SER A 247 -11.65 22.15 -7.33
CA SER A 247 -10.80 21.01 -7.66
C SER A 247 -11.48 20.14 -8.72
N THR A 248 -10.76 19.12 -9.18
CA THR A 248 -11.25 18.09 -10.08
C THR A 248 -11.45 16.77 -9.35
N PHE A 249 -12.32 15.91 -9.87
CA PHE A 249 -12.55 14.56 -9.38
C PHE A 249 -13.13 13.68 -10.49
N SER A 250 -13.10 12.37 -10.27
CA SER A 250 -13.63 11.38 -11.21
C SER A 250 -14.78 10.59 -10.58
N ILE A 251 -15.85 10.41 -11.33
CA ILE A 251 -16.99 9.57 -10.95
C ILE A 251 -16.80 8.18 -11.55
N THR A 252 -16.82 7.17 -10.69
CA THR A 252 -16.80 5.75 -11.08
C THR A 252 -18.18 5.13 -10.86
N GLN A 253 -18.58 4.20 -11.73
CA GLN A 253 -19.89 3.55 -11.68
C GLN A 253 -20.10 2.86 -10.33
N GLY A 254 -21.25 3.12 -9.70
CA GLY A 254 -21.64 2.48 -8.44
C GLY A 254 -20.80 2.86 -7.22
N VAL A 255 -19.81 3.75 -7.36
CA VAL A 255 -18.96 4.22 -6.26
C VAL A 255 -19.55 5.49 -5.66
N CYS A 256 -19.44 5.59 -4.32
CA CYS A 256 -19.69 6.83 -3.58
C CYS A 256 -18.36 7.55 -3.36
N PHE A 257 -18.11 8.61 -4.13
CA PHE A 257 -16.97 9.49 -3.92
C PHE A 257 -17.29 10.52 -2.83
N LYS A 258 -16.35 10.76 -1.91
CA LYS A 258 -16.58 11.64 -0.75
C LYS A 258 -15.52 12.74 -0.72
N MET A 259 -15.96 13.98 -0.87
CA MET A 259 -15.08 15.15 -0.90
C MET A 259 -15.28 15.99 0.36
N GLN A 260 -14.27 16.00 1.24
CA GLN A 260 -14.27 16.90 2.39
C GLN A 260 -13.78 18.28 1.98
N LEU A 261 -14.52 19.33 2.31
CA LEU A 261 -14.08 20.70 2.19
C LEU A 261 -13.46 21.14 3.53
N SER A 262 -12.16 21.43 3.52
CA SER A 262 -11.44 21.96 4.69
C SER A 262 -10.74 23.27 4.29
N LYS A 263 -10.87 24.31 5.11
CA LYS A 263 -10.15 25.59 4.98
C LYS A 263 -10.03 26.30 6.31
#